data_AF-A0A0K8T294-F1
#
_entry.id   AF-A0A0K8T294-F1
#
_cell.length_a   1.000
_cell.length_b   1.000
_cell.length_c   1.000
_cell.angle_alpha   90.00
_cell.angle_beta   90.00
_cell.angle_gamma   90.00
#
_symmetry.space_group_name_H-M   'P 1'
#
loop_
_entity.id
_entity.type
_entity.pdbx_description
1 polymer ?
#
loop_
_entity_poly.entity_id
_entity_poly.type
_entity_poly.pdbx_seq_one_letter_code
_entity_poly.pdbx_strand_id
1 'polypeptide(L)'
;PSPCGPFSECRDIGGTPSCICLPQYMGAPPNCRPECAINADCRSNMACIKEKCRDPCPGSCGIGAVCNVINHTPVCLCPEGYTGDPFTNCIPKPPSVEPVEADDPCNPSPCGPNAQCNDGVCTCLPEFQGDPYRGCRPECVLNNDCPRNKACIRNKCS
;
A
#
# COMPACT_ATOMS: atom_id res chain seq x y z
N PRO A 1 -10.97 -59.09 5.57
CA PRO A 1 -10.39 -58.17 6.59
C PRO A 1 -9.01 -58.67 7.02
N SER A 2 -7.97 -57.83 6.98
CA SER A 2 -6.66 -58.18 7.54
C SER A 2 -6.80 -58.36 9.06
N PRO A 3 -6.22 -59.41 9.67
CA PRO A 3 -6.27 -59.62 11.11
C PRO A 3 -5.52 -58.53 11.90
N CYS A 4 -4.64 -57.78 11.23
CA CYS A 4 -3.80 -56.76 11.85
C CYS A 4 -4.44 -55.38 11.99
N GLY A 5 -5.59 -55.13 11.35
CA GLY A 5 -6.22 -53.80 11.34
C GLY A 5 -5.74 -52.88 10.21
N PRO A 6 -6.28 -51.66 10.09
CA PRO A 6 -5.91 -50.71 9.04
C PRO A 6 -4.47 -50.22 9.19
N PHE A 7 -3.85 -49.83 8.07
CA PHE A 7 -2.49 -49.26 8.02
C PHE A 7 -1.40 -50.16 8.63
N SER A 8 -1.61 -51.47 8.62
CA SER A 8 -0.69 -52.46 9.16
C SER A 8 -0.54 -53.65 8.22
N GLU A 9 0.61 -54.31 8.30
CA GLU A 9 0.89 -55.54 7.56
C GLU A 9 1.28 -56.66 8.53
N CYS A 10 0.97 -57.90 8.14
CA CYS A 10 1.42 -59.09 8.85
C CYS A 10 2.79 -59.47 8.32
N ARG A 11 3.80 -59.55 9.20
CA ARG A 11 5.16 -59.95 8.86
C ARG A 11 5.62 -61.08 9.79
N ASP A 12 6.32 -62.04 9.22
CA ASP A 12 7.00 -63.08 10.01
C ASP A 12 8.26 -62.49 10.65
N ILE A 13 8.31 -62.50 11.98
CA ILE A 13 9.48 -62.09 12.77
C ILE A 13 9.94 -63.30 13.58
N GLY A 14 10.91 -64.04 13.06
CA GLY A 14 11.53 -65.17 13.77
C GLY A 14 10.65 -66.43 13.84
N GLY A 15 9.84 -66.70 12.82
CA GLY A 15 8.92 -67.84 12.73
C GLY A 15 7.56 -67.60 13.39
N THR A 16 7.29 -66.37 13.87
CA THR A 16 6.03 -65.98 14.48
C THR A 16 5.37 -64.87 13.65
N PRO A 17 4.09 -65.01 13.27
CA PRO A 17 3.36 -63.95 12.58
C PRO A 17 3.11 -62.78 13.55
N SER A 18 3.66 -61.62 13.21
CA SER A 18 3.49 -60.38 13.98
C SER A 18 2.94 -59.28 13.09
N CYS A 19 2.01 -58.49 13.62
CA CYS A 19 1.54 -57.29 12.94
C CYS A 19 2.53 -56.15 13.15
N ILE A 20 2.78 -55.35 12.12
CA ILE A 20 3.57 -54.12 12.18
C ILE A 20 2.85 -52.99 11.44
N CYS A 21 3.02 -51.74 11.88
CA CYS A 21 2.48 -50.60 11.13
C CYS A 21 3.23 -50.43 9.81
N LEU A 22 2.50 -50.05 8.75
CA LEU A 22 3.09 -49.70 7.47
C LEU A 22 4.07 -48.53 7.62
N PRO A 23 5.07 -48.41 6.74
CA PRO A 23 5.99 -47.28 6.76
C PRO A 23 5.22 -45.95 6.75
N GLN A 24 5.60 -45.02 7.63
CA GLN A 24 4.99 -43.69 7.82
C GLN A 24 3.74 -43.64 8.70
N TYR A 25 3.19 -44.78 9.15
CA TYR A 25 2.14 -44.83 10.16
C TYR A 25 2.73 -45.06 11.55
N MET A 26 2.14 -44.43 12.56
CA MET A 26 2.60 -44.43 13.94
C MET A 26 1.67 -45.21 14.86
N GLY A 27 2.22 -45.71 15.97
CA GLY A 27 1.48 -46.48 16.97
C GLY A 27 1.84 -47.97 16.95
N ALA A 28 0.93 -48.80 17.45
CA ALA A 28 1.06 -50.24 17.46
C ALA A 28 -0.22 -50.88 16.89
N PRO A 29 -0.12 -51.95 16.08
CA PRO A 29 -1.29 -52.65 15.56
C PRO A 29 -2.22 -53.14 16.70
N PRO A 30 -3.55 -53.11 16.51
CA PRO A 30 -4.27 -52.74 15.28
C PRO A 30 -4.54 -51.24 15.12
N ASN A 31 -4.04 -50.40 16.03
CA ASN A 31 -4.32 -48.96 16.09
C ASN A 31 -3.23 -48.12 15.41
N CYS A 32 -2.72 -48.58 14.27
CA CYS A 32 -1.82 -47.78 13.46
C CYS A 32 -2.58 -46.56 12.93
N ARG A 33 -1.98 -45.38 13.03
CA ARG A 33 -2.60 -44.12 12.62
C ARG A 33 -1.61 -43.24 11.84
N PRO A 34 -2.10 -42.37 10.96
CA PRO A 34 -1.24 -41.39 10.30
C PRO A 34 -0.67 -40.38 11.30
N GLU A 35 0.27 -39.55 10.85
CA GLU A 35 0.81 -38.46 11.65
C GLU A 35 -0.26 -37.41 11.98
N CYS A 36 -1.12 -37.12 11.02
CA CYS A 36 -2.27 -36.24 11.18
C CYS A 36 -3.45 -36.75 10.36
N ALA A 37 -4.66 -36.45 10.82
CA ALA A 37 -5.89 -36.57 10.05
C ALA A 37 -6.49 -35.19 9.75
N ILE A 38 -6.24 -34.21 10.61
CA ILE A 38 -6.70 -32.83 10.46
C ILE A 38 -5.58 -31.83 10.74
N ASN A 39 -5.73 -30.60 10.25
CA ASN A 39 -4.77 -29.53 10.46
C ASN A 39 -4.46 -29.28 11.95
N ALA A 40 -5.46 -29.41 12.83
CA ALA A 40 -5.30 -29.22 14.27
C ALA A 40 -4.38 -30.27 14.96
N ASP A 41 -4.09 -31.40 14.30
CA ASP A 41 -3.10 -32.37 14.80
C ASP A 41 -1.66 -31.86 14.60
N CYS A 42 -1.48 -30.86 13.72
CA CYS A 42 -0.19 -30.26 13.41
C CYS A 42 0.04 -28.97 14.21
N ARG A 43 1.30 -28.50 14.23
CA ARG A 43 1.62 -27.17 14.75
C ARG A 43 0.95 -26.10 13.90
N SER A 44 0.70 -24.92 14.47
CA SER A 44 0.01 -23.80 13.79
C SER A 44 0.67 -23.33 12.49
N ASN A 45 1.99 -23.58 12.35
CA ASN A 45 2.78 -23.27 11.16
C ASN A 45 2.89 -24.43 10.14
N MET A 46 2.14 -25.51 10.32
CA MET A 46 2.13 -26.70 9.45
C MET A 46 0.69 -27.10 9.14
N ALA A 47 0.45 -27.76 8.01
CA ALA A 47 -0.85 -28.28 7.64
C ALA A 47 -0.81 -29.80 7.45
N CYS A 48 -1.95 -30.45 7.59
CA CYS A 48 -2.06 -31.88 7.32
C CYS A 48 -2.19 -32.11 5.80
N ILE A 49 -1.10 -32.51 5.17
CA ILE A 49 -1.01 -32.71 3.72
C ILE A 49 -0.59 -34.15 3.47
N LYS A 50 -1.50 -34.95 2.89
CA LYS A 50 -1.30 -36.38 2.65
C LYS A 50 -0.89 -37.12 3.92
N GLU A 51 -1.69 -36.98 4.98
CA GLU A 51 -1.53 -37.69 6.25
C GLU A 51 -0.23 -37.35 7.02
N LYS A 52 0.42 -36.23 6.66
CA LYS A 52 1.64 -35.72 7.28
C LYS A 52 1.58 -34.22 7.56
N CYS A 53 2.21 -33.80 8.65
CA CYS A 53 2.37 -32.39 8.96
C CYS A 53 3.48 -31.80 8.09
N ARG A 54 3.10 -30.92 7.16
CA ARG A 54 4.01 -30.30 6.20
C ARG A 54 3.79 -28.79 6.13
N ASP A 55 4.81 -28.07 5.73
CA ASP A 55 4.67 -26.65 5.39
C ASP A 55 3.76 -26.51 4.15
N PRO A 56 2.64 -25.74 4.23
CA PRO A 56 1.77 -25.49 3.09
C PRO A 56 2.32 -24.43 2.11
N CYS A 57 3.40 -23.71 2.43
CA CYS A 57 3.93 -22.64 1.59
C CYS A 57 4.46 -23.06 0.20
N PRO A 58 5.19 -24.20 0.06
CA PRO A 58 5.73 -24.60 -1.24
C PRO A 58 4.64 -24.76 -2.31
N GLY A 59 4.67 -23.90 -3.32
CA GLY A 59 3.72 -23.91 -4.45
C GLY A 59 2.41 -23.15 -4.21
N SER A 60 2.27 -22.44 -3.09
CA SER A 60 1.05 -21.68 -2.77
C SER A 60 1.11 -20.21 -3.16
N CYS A 61 2.30 -19.61 -3.17
CA CYS A 61 2.49 -18.18 -3.48
C CYS A 61 3.15 -17.96 -4.84
N GLY A 62 2.87 -16.79 -5.42
CA GLY A 62 3.43 -16.33 -6.69
C GLY A 62 4.90 -15.92 -6.60
N ILE A 63 5.47 -15.55 -7.75
CA ILE A 63 6.87 -15.14 -7.84
C ILE A 63 7.09 -13.84 -7.05
N GLY A 64 8.15 -13.80 -6.24
CA GLY A 64 8.51 -12.62 -5.44
C GLY A 64 7.61 -12.34 -4.24
N ALA A 65 6.62 -13.20 -3.96
CA ALA A 65 5.78 -13.11 -2.77
C ALA A 65 6.42 -13.80 -1.57
N VAL A 66 6.20 -13.25 -0.37
CA VAL A 66 6.55 -13.86 0.91
C VAL A 66 5.37 -14.71 1.38
N CYS A 67 5.65 -15.97 1.72
CA CYS A 67 4.66 -16.88 2.29
C CYS A 67 4.77 -16.94 3.82
N ASN A 68 3.66 -16.76 4.51
CA ASN A 68 3.52 -16.95 5.95
C ASN A 68 2.40 -17.95 6.23
N VAL A 69 2.57 -18.83 7.21
CA VAL A 69 1.51 -19.79 7.59
C VAL A 69 0.75 -19.25 8.78
N ILE A 70 -0.55 -19.00 8.60
CA ILE A 70 -1.47 -18.55 9.66
C ILE A 70 -2.55 -19.59 9.81
N ASN A 71 -2.65 -20.22 10.98
CA ASN A 71 -3.64 -21.27 11.27
C ASN A 71 -3.67 -22.34 10.18
N HIS A 72 -2.52 -22.96 9.90
CA HIS A 72 -2.34 -24.02 8.91
C HIS A 72 -2.61 -23.59 7.45
N THR A 73 -2.80 -22.29 7.20
CA THR A 73 -3.15 -21.75 5.88
C THR A 73 -2.03 -20.87 5.37
N PRO A 74 -1.55 -21.06 4.13
CA PRO A 74 -0.55 -20.21 3.53
C PRO A 74 -1.16 -18.85 3.18
N VAL A 75 -0.50 -17.78 3.61
CA VAL A 75 -0.86 -16.39 3.35
C VAL A 75 0.29 -15.76 2.58
N CYS A 76 -0.01 -15.29 1.37
CA CYS A 76 0.95 -14.71 0.46
C CYS A 76 0.87 -13.17 0.52
N LEU A 77 2.03 -12.51 0.63
CA LEU A 77 2.12 -11.06 0.65
C LEU A 77 3.25 -10.58 -0.26
N CYS A 78 3.04 -9.47 -0.98
CA CYS A 78 4.16 -8.79 -1.62
C CYS A 78 5.00 -8.05 -0.56
N PRO A 79 6.34 -8.20 -0.59
CA PRO A 79 7.23 -7.54 0.35
C PRO A 79 7.20 -6.02 0.16
N GLU A 80 7.79 -5.29 1.13
CA GLU A 80 7.92 -3.85 1.04
C GLU A 80 8.68 -3.44 -0.23
N GLY A 81 8.21 -2.38 -0.88
CA GLY A 81 8.73 -1.96 -2.19
C GLY A 81 8.17 -2.75 -3.39
N TYR A 82 7.31 -3.75 -3.19
CA TYR A 82 6.63 -4.50 -4.25
C TYR A 82 5.11 -4.34 -4.21
N THR A 83 4.45 -4.54 -5.35
CA THR A 83 3.01 -4.49 -5.58
C THR A 83 2.59 -5.56 -6.59
N GLY A 84 1.29 -5.74 -6.81
CA GLY A 84 0.75 -6.78 -7.69
C GLY A 84 -0.07 -7.82 -6.94
N ASP A 85 -0.25 -8.99 -7.56
CA ASP A 85 -0.99 -10.12 -6.99
C ASP A 85 -0.02 -11.11 -6.31
N PRO A 86 -0.08 -11.29 -4.98
CA PRO A 86 0.80 -12.22 -4.25
C PRO A 86 0.66 -13.70 -4.64
N PHE A 87 -0.43 -14.11 -5.28
CA PHE A 87 -0.61 -15.49 -5.76
C PHE A 87 -0.05 -15.72 -7.16
N THR A 88 0.19 -14.64 -7.90
CA THR A 88 0.67 -14.70 -9.28
C THR A 88 2.10 -14.16 -9.39
N ASN A 89 2.29 -12.87 -9.13
CA ASN A 89 3.58 -12.21 -9.27
C ASN A 89 3.60 -10.84 -8.54
N CYS A 90 4.63 -10.63 -7.72
CA CYS A 90 4.94 -9.34 -7.12
C CYS A 90 5.98 -8.61 -7.96
N ILE A 91 5.69 -7.37 -8.34
CA ILE A 91 6.55 -6.50 -9.13
C ILE A 91 6.99 -5.27 -8.31
N PRO A 92 8.16 -4.67 -8.58
CA PRO A 92 8.58 -3.45 -7.89
C PRO A 92 7.52 -2.35 -8.01
N LYS A 93 7.27 -1.63 -6.91
CA LYS A 93 6.38 -0.46 -6.90
C LYS A 93 6.93 0.59 -7.87
N PRO A 94 6.05 1.26 -8.65
CA PRO A 94 6.48 2.40 -9.43
C PRO A 94 7.03 3.49 -8.48
N PRO A 95 8.01 4.30 -8.94
CA PRO A 95 8.49 5.42 -8.15
C PRO A 95 7.31 6.32 -7.79
N SER A 96 7.23 6.72 -6.51
CA SER A 96 6.24 7.71 -6.08
C SER A 96 6.60 9.03 -6.73
N VAL A 97 5.86 9.39 -7.77
CA VAL A 97 5.89 10.76 -8.27
C VAL A 97 5.08 11.55 -7.25
N GLU A 98 5.77 12.26 -6.36
CA GLU A 98 5.09 13.27 -5.54
C GLU A 98 4.42 14.24 -6.52
N PRO A 99 3.12 14.57 -6.32
CA PRO A 99 2.51 15.64 -7.07
C PRO A 99 3.40 16.87 -6.90
N VAL A 100 3.93 17.40 -7.99
CA VAL A 100 4.59 18.70 -7.95
C VAL A 100 3.51 19.67 -7.51
N GLU A 101 3.55 20.08 -6.23
CA GLU A 101 2.70 21.17 -5.78
C GLU A 101 3.06 22.36 -6.65
N ALA A 102 2.07 22.85 -7.40
CA ALA A 102 2.29 24.02 -8.24
C ALA A 102 2.60 25.19 -7.29
N ASP A 103 3.84 25.68 -7.33
CA ASP A 103 4.23 26.89 -6.61
C ASP A 103 3.26 28.02 -6.98
N ASP A 104 2.65 28.66 -5.98
CA ASP A 104 1.74 29.78 -6.19
C ASP A 104 2.54 30.97 -6.76
N PRO A 105 2.31 31.39 -8.01
CA PRO A 105 3.06 32.48 -8.64
C PRO A 105 2.80 33.85 -7.98
N CYS A 106 1.81 33.94 -7.09
CA CYS A 106 1.52 35.13 -6.28
C CYS A 106 2.13 35.09 -4.87
N ASN A 107 2.97 34.08 -4.56
CA ASN A 107 3.60 33.96 -3.24
C ASN A 107 5.12 33.62 -3.33
N PRO A 108 6.02 34.60 -3.07
CA PRO A 108 5.73 35.98 -2.70
C PRO A 108 5.19 36.79 -3.88
N SER A 109 4.31 37.75 -3.59
CA SER A 109 3.64 38.54 -4.65
C SER A 109 4.66 39.28 -5.52
N PRO A 110 4.61 39.11 -6.86
CA PRO A 110 5.43 39.87 -7.79
C PRO A 110 4.92 41.30 -8.02
N CYS A 111 3.77 41.66 -7.43
CA CYS A 111 3.08 42.91 -7.72
C CYS A 111 3.50 44.05 -6.79
N GLY A 112 3.52 45.26 -7.34
CA GLY A 112 3.78 46.48 -6.60
C GLY A 112 2.60 46.88 -5.69
N PRO A 113 2.78 47.93 -4.87
CA PRO A 113 1.70 48.43 -4.01
C PRO A 113 0.46 48.86 -4.81
N ASN A 114 -0.72 48.63 -4.24
CA ASN A 114 -2.04 48.89 -4.87
C ASN A 114 -2.32 48.09 -6.16
N ALA A 115 -1.65 46.96 -6.35
CA ALA A 115 -1.94 45.98 -7.41
C ALA A 115 -2.38 44.63 -6.83
N GLN A 116 -3.26 43.93 -7.54
CA GLN A 116 -3.68 42.57 -7.24
C GLN A 116 -2.94 41.57 -8.14
N CYS A 117 -2.58 40.41 -7.59
CA CYS A 117 -1.98 39.31 -8.33
C CYS A 117 -3.05 38.28 -8.70
N ASN A 118 -3.05 37.84 -9.96
CA ASN A 118 -3.85 36.71 -10.43
C ASN A 118 -2.99 35.86 -11.36
N ASP A 119 -2.64 34.65 -10.92
CA ASP A 119 -1.80 33.71 -11.69
C ASP A 119 -0.47 34.34 -12.16
N GLY A 120 0.19 35.10 -11.28
CA GLY A 120 1.44 35.82 -11.57
C GLY A 120 1.28 37.10 -12.37
N VAL A 121 0.08 37.43 -12.85
CA VAL A 121 -0.22 38.66 -13.58
C VAL A 121 -0.70 39.74 -12.61
N CYS A 122 -0.03 40.90 -12.66
CA CYS A 122 -0.36 42.04 -11.81
C CYS A 122 -1.31 43.01 -12.52
N THR A 123 -2.37 43.42 -11.83
CA THR A 123 -3.29 44.48 -12.28
C THR A 123 -3.53 45.51 -11.19
N CYS A 124 -3.66 46.79 -11.54
CA CYS A 124 -3.97 47.81 -10.54
C CYS A 124 -5.36 47.58 -9.96
N LEU A 125 -5.51 47.85 -8.66
CA LEU A 125 -6.83 47.91 -8.03
C LEU A 125 -7.70 48.99 -8.69
N PRO A 126 -9.05 48.87 -8.63
CA PRO A 126 -9.94 49.89 -9.18
C PRO A 126 -9.59 51.30 -8.70
N GLU A 127 -9.66 52.29 -9.60
CA GLU A 127 -9.31 53.71 -9.37
C GLU A 127 -7.80 54.01 -9.20
N PHE A 128 -6.93 53.00 -9.28
CA PHE A 128 -5.48 53.19 -9.34
C PHE A 128 -4.95 52.99 -10.76
N GLN A 129 -3.94 53.78 -11.13
CA GLN A 129 -3.33 53.82 -12.45
C GLN A 129 -1.80 53.80 -12.31
N GLY A 130 -1.11 53.21 -13.30
CA GLY A 130 0.34 53.08 -13.30
C GLY A 130 0.79 51.70 -13.78
N ASP A 131 2.00 51.32 -13.38
CA ASP A 131 2.60 50.01 -13.67
C ASP A 131 2.30 49.05 -12.51
N PRO A 132 1.49 48.00 -12.69
CA PRO A 132 1.14 47.05 -11.63
C PRO A 132 2.32 46.30 -11.00
N TYR A 133 3.44 46.16 -11.71
CA TYR A 133 4.64 45.48 -11.19
C TYR A 133 5.52 46.42 -10.36
N ARG A 134 5.41 47.73 -10.55
CA ARG A 134 6.20 48.75 -9.81
C ARG A 134 5.38 49.47 -8.74
N GLY A 135 4.08 49.59 -8.94
CA GLY A 135 3.12 50.20 -8.02
C GLY A 135 2.13 51.12 -8.72
N CYS A 136 0.88 51.07 -8.27
CA CYS A 136 -0.20 51.89 -8.78
C CYS A 136 -0.49 53.08 -7.87
N ARG A 137 -0.88 54.22 -8.47
CA ARG A 137 -1.19 55.47 -7.77
C ARG A 137 -2.63 55.92 -8.08
N PRO A 138 -3.29 56.62 -7.15
CA PRO A 138 -4.62 57.19 -7.42
C PRO A 138 -4.58 58.28 -8.49
N GLU A 139 -5.75 58.67 -9.02
CA GLU A 139 -5.89 59.78 -9.96
C GLU A 139 -5.36 61.10 -9.38
N CYS A 140 -5.60 61.35 -8.08
CA CYS A 140 -5.11 62.52 -7.37
C CYS A 140 -4.78 62.21 -5.91
N VAL A 141 -3.86 63.00 -5.33
CA VAL A 141 -3.63 63.07 -3.88
C VAL A 141 -3.86 64.50 -3.34
N LEU A 142 -3.76 65.51 -4.21
CA LEU A 142 -3.97 66.92 -3.90
C LEU A 142 -4.94 67.56 -4.90
N ASN A 143 -5.62 68.63 -4.49
CA ASN A 143 -6.51 69.39 -5.39
C ASN A 143 -5.79 69.93 -6.64
N ASN A 144 -4.49 70.22 -6.52
CA ASN A 144 -3.68 70.74 -7.62
C ASN A 144 -3.32 69.67 -8.66
N ASP A 145 -3.50 68.37 -8.34
CA ASP A 145 -3.33 67.28 -9.31
C ASP A 145 -4.52 67.20 -10.27
N CYS A 146 -5.64 67.81 -9.89
CA CYS A 146 -6.86 67.87 -10.69
C CYS A 146 -6.88 69.08 -11.63
N PRO A 147 -7.63 69.00 -12.74
CA PRO A 147 -7.95 70.17 -13.55
C PRO A 147 -8.54 71.30 -12.71
N ARG A 148 -8.31 72.57 -13.11
CA ARG A 148 -8.69 73.77 -12.34
C ARG A 148 -10.18 73.85 -11.92
N ASN A 149 -11.05 73.09 -12.57
CA ASN A 149 -12.49 73.04 -12.30
C ASN A 149 -12.93 71.85 -11.42
N LYS A 150 -11.98 71.09 -10.85
CA LYS A 150 -12.23 69.90 -10.03
C LYS A 150 -11.43 69.96 -8.73
N ALA A 151 -11.90 69.23 -7.72
CA ALA A 151 -11.18 69.01 -6.48
C ALA A 151 -10.84 67.54 -6.32
N CYS A 152 -9.78 67.25 -5.57
CA CYS A 152 -9.44 65.89 -5.21
C CYS A 152 -10.34 65.42 -4.07
N ILE A 153 -11.33 64.60 -4.39
CA ILE A 153 -12.29 64.07 -3.44
C ILE A 153 -12.16 62.55 -3.47
N ARG A 154 -11.72 61.95 -2.35
CA ARG A 154 -11.51 60.50 -2.22
C ARG A 154 -10.64 59.94 -3.35
N ASN A 155 -9.48 60.56 -3.60
CA ASN A 155 -8.50 60.11 -4.61
C ASN A 155 -8.98 60.19 -6.08
N LYS A 156 -10.09 60.91 -6.33
CA LYS A 156 -10.67 61.12 -7.66
C LYS A 156 -10.90 62.60 -7.92
N CYS A 157 -10.70 63.05 -9.14
CA CYS A 157 -10.94 64.44 -9.51
C CYS A 157 -12.42 64.66 -9.86
N SER A 158 -13.17 65.28 -8.94
CA SER A 158 -14.61 65.52 -9.02
C SER A 158 -14.99 67.00 -8.98
#